data_AF-A0A9Q0KV97-F1
#
_entry.id   AF-A0A9Q0KV97-F1
#
_cell.length_a   1.000
_cell.length_b   1.000
_cell.length_c   1.000
_cell.angle_alpha   90.00
_cell.angle_beta   90.00
_cell.angle_gamma   90.00
#
_symmetry.space_group_name_H-M   'P 1'
#
loop_
_entity.id
_entity.type
_entity.pdbx_description
1 polymer ?
#
loop_
_entity_poly.entity_id
_entity_poly.type
_entity_poly.pdbx_seq_one_letter_code
_entity_poly.pdbx_strand_id
1 'polypeptide(L)'
;MARTRVPRVRDCLRFCFNVAEAQCTNYSLKKAEGGRKVNLASLAFFNVERAFGDMGWLSVITYDACTCLDLVRQFYCNLQVVGDYNDVERGGELRITSYVKGVDVSFDYRQLADLLGISYAGPLVFCAPGEPQFFSLQMRAEIDSQLIRPDRWQMKASYLRSYPRVYCKIIQHNLIPQSGHYERVSQLTQYLLYCICTRQPVCLPYIIMPTMISATLPTYTGNLPYGRMITTLLTRLGVDLLDEKIQEKSFS
;
A
#
# COMPACT_ATOMS: atom_id res chain seq x y z
N MET A 1 5.52 -12.90 32.90
CA MET A 1 4.89 -11.99 31.92
C MET A 1 5.99 -11.23 31.17
N ALA A 2 6.51 -11.82 30.09
CA ALA A 2 7.51 -11.15 29.25
C ALA A 2 6.79 -10.18 28.31
N ARG A 3 6.95 -8.88 28.53
CA ARG A 3 6.57 -7.86 27.54
C ARG A 3 7.49 -8.04 26.34
N THR A 4 6.98 -8.64 25.26
CA THR A 4 7.63 -8.64 23.95
C THR A 4 7.85 -7.19 23.53
N ARG A 5 9.07 -6.69 23.70
CA ARG A 5 9.47 -5.39 23.17
C ARG A 5 9.43 -5.49 21.66
N VAL A 6 8.48 -4.78 21.05
CA VAL A 6 8.50 -4.47 19.62
C VAL A 6 9.82 -3.71 19.37
N PRO A 7 10.71 -4.17 18.46
CA PRO A 7 11.89 -3.41 18.08
C PRO A 7 11.48 -2.05 17.52
N ARG A 8 12.26 -1.00 17.78
CA ARG A 8 11.94 0.37 17.35
C ARG A 8 12.27 0.52 15.85
N VAL A 9 11.47 1.29 15.12
CA VAL A 9 11.62 1.58 13.67
C VAL A 9 13.05 1.98 13.26
N ARG A 10 13.84 2.51 14.21
CA ARG A 10 15.28 2.87 14.08
C ARG A 10 16.17 1.81 13.42
N ASP A 11 15.94 0.52 13.65
CA ASP A 11 16.89 -0.52 13.21
C ASP A 11 16.73 -0.89 11.72
N CYS A 12 15.58 -0.57 11.12
CA CYS A 12 15.23 -1.02 9.76
C CYS A 12 15.54 0.00 8.65
N LEU A 13 15.74 1.27 9.02
CA LEU A 13 15.80 2.38 8.06
C LEU A 13 17.22 2.79 7.63
N ARG A 14 18.27 2.29 8.31
CA ARG A 14 19.67 2.53 7.90
C ARG A 14 19.99 2.04 6.49
N PHE A 15 19.17 1.16 5.92
CA PHE A 15 19.37 0.61 4.58
C PHE A 15 18.76 1.43 3.43
N CYS A 16 17.96 2.47 3.72
CA CYS A 16 17.14 3.13 2.69
C CYS A 16 17.65 4.50 2.20
N PHE A 17 18.73 5.07 2.76
CA PHE A 17 19.11 6.45 2.45
C PHE A 17 20.57 6.61 2.01
N ASN A 18 20.74 6.74 0.69
CA ASN A 18 21.68 7.60 0.00
C ASN A 18 21.15 7.71 -1.44
N VAL A 19 20.37 8.74 -1.75
CA VAL A 19 19.85 8.95 -3.11
C VAL A 19 20.20 10.38 -3.52
N ALA A 20 21.32 10.52 -4.21
CA ALA A 20 21.69 11.72 -4.96
C ALA A 20 21.50 11.45 -6.45
N GLU A 21 20.77 12.35 -7.10
CA GLU A 21 20.89 12.77 -8.51
C GLU A 21 21.17 11.70 -9.59
N ALA A 22 20.21 10.81 -9.87
CA ALA A 22 20.13 10.11 -11.17
C ALA A 22 18.78 9.39 -11.36
N GLN A 23 17.64 10.10 -11.42
CA GLN A 23 16.32 9.42 -11.36
C GLN A 23 15.41 9.54 -12.60
N CYS A 24 15.57 10.53 -13.49
CA CYS A 24 14.58 10.74 -14.55
C CYS A 24 14.58 9.71 -15.70
N THR A 25 15.66 8.95 -15.93
CA THR A 25 15.80 8.13 -17.14
C THR A 25 15.06 6.79 -17.12
N ASN A 26 14.52 6.32 -15.97
CA ASN A 26 13.89 5.00 -15.86
C ASN A 26 12.34 5.03 -15.79
N TYR A 27 11.73 6.11 -15.30
CA TYR A 27 10.28 6.15 -15.06
C TYR A 27 9.41 6.26 -16.32
N SER A 28 9.93 6.87 -17.39
CA SER A 28 9.21 7.04 -18.67
C SER A 28 8.79 5.71 -19.31
N LEU A 29 9.51 4.62 -19.02
CA LEU A 29 9.21 3.28 -19.52
C LEU A 29 8.37 2.44 -18.54
N LYS A 30 8.28 2.83 -17.28
CA LYS A 30 7.54 2.06 -16.26
C LYS A 30 6.03 2.18 -16.48
N LYS A 31 5.31 1.07 -16.32
CA LYS A 31 3.84 1.05 -16.21
C LYS A 31 3.44 1.38 -14.78
N ALA A 32 2.17 1.74 -14.56
CA ALA A 32 1.62 1.91 -13.22
C ALA A 32 0.60 0.82 -12.88
N GLU A 33 0.71 0.26 -11.67
CA GLU A 33 -0.28 -0.63 -11.08
C GLU A 33 -1.37 0.21 -10.42
N GLY A 34 -2.55 0.21 -11.03
CA GLY A 34 -3.69 0.98 -10.54
C GLY A 34 -4.52 0.28 -9.47
N GLY A 35 -4.28 -1.00 -9.22
CA GLY A 35 -5.21 -1.87 -8.50
C GLY A 35 -6.43 -2.30 -9.33
N ARG A 36 -7.41 -2.90 -8.67
CA ARG A 36 -8.61 -3.48 -9.29
C ARG A 36 -9.85 -3.01 -8.56
N LYS A 37 -10.78 -2.40 -9.31
CA LYS A 37 -12.11 -2.04 -8.81
C LYS A 37 -12.78 -3.30 -8.25
N VAL A 38 -13.15 -3.24 -6.98
CA VAL A 38 -13.87 -4.31 -6.31
C VAL A 38 -15.36 -4.03 -6.42
N ASN A 39 -16.08 -4.86 -7.18
CA ASN A 39 -17.54 -4.83 -7.20
C ASN A 39 -18.06 -5.56 -5.94
N LEU A 40 -18.57 -4.79 -4.98
CA LEU A 40 -19.05 -5.34 -3.72
C LEU A 40 -20.28 -6.24 -3.91
N ALA A 41 -21.16 -5.91 -4.84
CA ALA A 41 -22.37 -6.69 -5.11
C ALA A 41 -22.03 -8.10 -5.63
N SER A 42 -21.05 -8.22 -6.53
CA SER A 42 -20.61 -9.53 -7.03
C SER A 42 -19.84 -10.36 -5.99
N LEU A 43 -19.36 -9.73 -4.92
CA LEU A 43 -18.63 -10.36 -3.82
C LEU A 43 -19.40 -10.37 -2.51
N ALA A 44 -20.72 -10.14 -2.53
CA ALA A 44 -21.56 -10.08 -1.33
C ALA A 44 -21.42 -11.35 -0.47
N PHE A 45 -21.35 -12.53 -1.11
CA PHE A 45 -21.14 -13.81 -0.44
C PHE A 45 -19.88 -13.83 0.43
N PHE A 46 -18.83 -13.10 0.04
CA PHE A 46 -17.55 -13.08 0.74
C PHE A 46 -17.49 -12.03 1.85
N ASN A 47 -18.57 -11.31 2.15
CA ASN A 47 -18.62 -10.28 3.21
C ASN A 47 -17.51 -9.19 3.09
N VAL A 48 -17.06 -8.90 1.87
CA VAL A 48 -15.98 -7.91 1.62
C VAL A 48 -16.36 -6.53 2.16
N GLU A 49 -17.59 -6.10 1.93
CA GLU A 49 -18.07 -4.79 2.39
C GLU A 49 -17.94 -4.65 3.90
N ARG A 50 -18.38 -5.64 4.67
CA ARG A 50 -18.24 -5.64 6.12
C ARG A 50 -16.79 -5.74 6.56
N ALA A 51 -16.04 -6.69 6.00
CA ALA A 51 -14.67 -6.97 6.42
C ALA A 51 -13.72 -5.78 6.18
N PHE A 52 -13.84 -5.08 5.06
CA PHE A 52 -13.04 -3.90 4.75
C PHE A 52 -13.68 -2.60 5.28
N GLY A 53 -15.00 -2.57 5.46
CA GLY A 53 -15.74 -1.49 6.11
C GLY A 53 -15.38 -1.32 7.57
N ASP A 54 -15.32 -2.42 8.33
CA ASP A 54 -14.88 -2.45 9.73
C ASP A 54 -13.47 -1.84 9.90
N MET A 55 -12.65 -1.89 8.85
CA MET A 55 -11.28 -1.35 8.83
C MET A 55 -11.22 0.10 8.34
N GLY A 56 -12.30 0.63 7.75
CA GLY A 56 -12.34 1.95 7.12
C GLY A 56 -11.61 2.00 5.76
N TRP A 57 -11.57 0.88 5.02
CA TRP A 57 -10.78 0.74 3.78
C TRP A 57 -11.62 0.67 2.51
N LEU A 58 -12.93 0.87 2.58
CA LEU A 58 -13.80 0.76 1.41
C LEU A 58 -13.42 1.77 0.32
N SER A 59 -13.07 3.00 0.71
CA SER A 59 -12.70 4.05 -0.24
C SER A 59 -11.49 3.69 -1.09
N VAL A 60 -10.56 2.86 -0.59
CA VAL A 60 -9.34 2.45 -1.32
C VAL A 60 -9.50 1.14 -2.12
N ILE A 61 -10.65 0.48 -2.05
CA ILE A 61 -10.93 -0.72 -2.87
C ILE A 61 -12.11 -0.55 -3.83
N THR A 62 -12.98 0.43 -3.59
CA THR A 62 -14.19 0.68 -4.38
C THR A 62 -14.11 1.90 -5.28
N TYR A 63 -13.14 2.80 -5.08
CA TYR A 63 -13.06 4.04 -5.84
C TYR A 63 -12.89 3.78 -7.35
N ASP A 64 -13.71 4.48 -8.12
CA ASP A 64 -13.78 4.38 -9.56
C ASP A 64 -12.91 5.46 -10.21
N ALA A 65 -11.61 5.33 -10.01
CA ALA A 65 -10.64 6.21 -10.67
C ALA A 65 -9.95 5.49 -11.81
N CYS A 66 -9.63 6.27 -12.82
CA CYS A 66 -8.79 5.84 -13.92
C CYS A 66 -7.30 6.11 -13.58
N THR A 67 -6.38 5.47 -14.32
CA THR A 67 -4.96 5.75 -14.15
C THR A 67 -4.52 6.73 -15.24
N CYS A 68 -4.12 7.94 -14.84
CA CYS A 68 -3.41 8.86 -15.72
C CYS A 68 -1.90 8.55 -15.66
N LEU A 69 -1.40 7.76 -16.61
CA LEU A 69 -0.05 7.21 -16.49
C LEU A 69 1.04 8.29 -16.55
N ASP A 70 0.87 9.31 -17.38
CA ASP A 70 1.89 10.34 -17.58
C ASP A 70 2.03 11.24 -16.35
N LEU A 71 0.92 11.63 -15.72
CA LEU A 71 0.95 12.35 -14.44
C LEU A 71 1.47 11.48 -13.28
N VAL A 72 1.15 10.18 -13.24
CA VAL A 72 1.72 9.27 -12.23
C VAL A 72 3.24 9.19 -12.40
N ARG A 73 3.75 9.11 -13.64
CA ARG A 73 5.19 9.11 -13.89
C ARG A 73 5.83 10.44 -13.49
N GLN A 74 5.21 11.56 -13.84
CA GLN A 74 5.70 12.88 -13.44
C GLN A 74 5.75 13.03 -11.92
N PHE A 75 4.71 12.55 -11.22
CA PHE A 75 4.67 12.50 -9.76
C PHE A 75 5.88 11.78 -9.18
N TYR A 76 6.19 10.57 -9.67
CA TYR A 76 7.33 9.78 -9.19
C TYR A 76 8.70 10.36 -9.59
N CYS A 77 8.82 10.93 -10.80
CA CYS A 77 10.05 11.58 -11.25
C CYS A 77 10.44 12.75 -10.34
N ASN A 78 9.45 13.48 -9.85
CA ASN A 78 9.64 14.67 -9.03
C ASN A 78 9.40 14.41 -7.53
N LEU A 79 9.18 13.15 -7.13
CA LEU A 79 8.90 12.80 -5.75
C LEU A 79 10.12 13.05 -4.88
N GLN A 80 9.93 13.88 -3.86
CA GLN A 80 10.91 14.14 -2.81
C GLN A 80 10.28 13.83 -1.45
N VAL A 81 11.15 13.51 -0.49
CA VAL A 81 10.77 13.22 0.88
C VAL A 81 11.36 14.30 1.76
N VAL A 82 10.50 15.00 2.50
CA VAL A 82 10.89 16.04 3.45
C VAL A 82 10.65 15.52 4.87
N GLY A 83 11.66 15.64 5.73
CA GLY A 83 11.62 15.19 7.12
C GLY A 83 12.43 13.91 7.37
N ASP A 84 12.65 13.58 8.64
CA ASP A 84 13.31 12.35 9.06
C ASP A 84 12.26 11.30 9.47
N TYR A 85 12.29 10.14 8.81
CA TYR A 85 11.48 8.99 9.18
C TYR A 85 11.65 8.58 10.65
N ASN A 86 12.84 8.76 11.23
CA ASN A 86 13.13 8.41 12.62
C ASN A 86 12.39 9.30 13.61
N ASP A 87 11.98 10.50 13.20
CA ASP A 87 11.25 11.43 14.04
C ASP A 87 9.74 11.21 13.96
N VAL A 88 9.23 10.44 12.99
CA VAL A 88 7.79 10.15 12.85
C VAL A 88 7.20 9.49 14.10
N GLU A 89 7.92 8.55 14.73
CA GLU A 89 7.49 7.94 16.01
C GLU A 89 7.50 8.93 17.19
N ARG A 90 8.22 10.05 17.06
CA ARG A 90 8.36 11.11 18.06
C ARG A 90 7.48 12.32 17.77
N GLY A 91 6.62 12.25 16.75
CA GLY A 91 5.76 13.35 16.31
C GLY A 91 6.35 14.27 15.26
N GLY A 92 7.49 13.90 14.66
CA GLY A 92 8.05 14.57 13.49
C GLY A 92 7.19 14.38 12.24
N GLU A 93 7.19 15.39 11.37
CA GLU A 93 6.42 15.37 10.13
C GLU A 93 7.28 14.83 8.99
N LEU A 94 6.90 13.66 8.46
CA LEU A 94 7.39 13.17 7.18
C LEU A 94 6.35 13.49 6.11
N ARG A 95 6.80 14.15 5.04
CA ARG A 95 5.96 14.65 3.97
C ARG A 95 6.50 14.21 2.62
N ILE A 96 5.60 13.84 1.72
CA ILE A 96 5.92 13.68 0.30
C ILE A 96 5.65 15.02 -0.39
N THR A 97 6.58 15.44 -1.24
CA THR A 97 6.41 16.58 -2.15
C THR A 97 6.65 16.11 -3.58
N SER A 98 5.96 16.72 -4.55
CA SER A 98 6.21 16.53 -5.97
C SER A 98 5.66 17.71 -6.76
N TYR A 99 6.20 17.97 -7.94
CA TYR A 99 5.72 19.02 -8.84
C TYR A 99 5.09 18.38 -10.09
N VAL A 100 3.78 18.54 -10.27
CA VAL A 100 3.02 17.87 -11.32
C VAL A 100 2.16 18.87 -12.06
N LYS A 101 2.33 18.95 -13.39
CA LYS A 101 1.57 19.85 -14.28
C LYS A 101 1.39 21.28 -13.73
N GLY A 102 2.46 21.88 -13.21
CA GLY A 102 2.41 23.25 -12.70
C GLY A 102 1.96 23.41 -11.25
N VAL A 103 1.66 22.32 -10.56
CA VAL A 103 1.14 22.32 -9.19
C VAL A 103 2.13 21.64 -8.25
N ASP A 104 2.45 22.31 -7.15
CA ASP A 104 3.18 21.73 -6.02
C ASP A 104 2.22 20.86 -5.20
N VAL A 105 2.38 19.54 -5.30
CA VAL A 105 1.61 18.58 -4.51
C VAL A 105 2.40 18.21 -3.26
N SER A 106 1.73 18.25 -2.11
CA SER A 106 2.36 17.85 -0.87
C SER A 106 1.38 17.32 0.15
N PHE A 107 1.76 16.25 0.83
CA PHE A 107 0.95 15.63 1.88
C PHE A 107 1.80 14.84 2.88
N ASP A 108 1.39 14.88 4.15
CA ASP A 108 1.83 13.95 5.19
C ASP A 108 0.88 12.75 5.32
N TYR A 109 1.13 11.86 6.30
CA TYR A 109 0.30 10.67 6.50
C TYR A 109 -1.16 10.97 6.88
N ARG A 110 -1.43 12.06 7.62
CA ARG A 110 -2.80 12.45 8.02
C ARG A 110 -3.54 13.03 6.83
N GLN A 111 -2.89 13.96 6.13
CA GLN A 111 -3.42 14.55 4.91
C GLN A 111 -3.69 13.46 3.86
N LEU A 112 -2.82 12.46 3.73
CA LEU A 112 -3.08 11.30 2.88
C LEU A 112 -4.34 10.53 3.30
N ALA A 113 -4.54 10.32 4.61
CA ALA A 113 -5.72 9.64 5.12
C ALA A 113 -7.01 10.39 4.74
N ASP A 114 -7.01 11.71 4.97
CA ASP A 114 -8.15 12.59 4.67
C ASP A 114 -8.42 12.64 3.16
N LEU A 115 -7.36 12.80 2.36
CA LEU A 115 -7.45 12.79 0.90
C LEU A 115 -7.90 11.45 0.33
N LEU A 116 -7.77 10.34 1.05
CA LEU A 116 -8.29 9.03 0.63
C LEU A 116 -9.61 8.67 1.32
N GLY A 117 -10.08 9.46 2.30
CA GLY A 117 -11.23 9.12 3.13
C GLY A 117 -11.06 7.81 3.90
N ILE A 118 -9.85 7.55 4.40
CA ILE A 118 -9.53 6.36 5.21
C ILE A 118 -9.19 6.76 6.65
N SER A 119 -9.29 5.80 7.57
CA SER A 119 -8.94 6.02 8.97
C SER A 119 -7.44 6.25 9.18
N TYR A 120 -7.09 7.25 9.99
CA TYR A 120 -5.75 7.48 10.55
C TYR A 120 -5.55 6.81 11.92
N ALA A 121 -6.40 5.85 12.29
CA ALA A 121 -6.31 5.17 13.58
C ALA A 121 -5.55 3.84 13.49
N GLY A 122 -5.08 3.36 14.65
CA GLY A 122 -4.42 2.07 14.80
C GLY A 122 -2.90 2.15 14.85
N PRO A 123 -2.23 1.00 15.01
CA PRO A 123 -0.78 0.94 15.10
C PRO A 123 -0.11 1.43 13.81
N LEU A 124 1.00 2.15 13.99
CA LEU A 124 1.84 2.65 12.90
C LEU A 124 2.77 1.52 12.48
N VAL A 125 2.36 0.78 11.44
CA VAL A 125 3.05 -0.42 10.99
C VAL A 125 3.89 -0.12 9.77
N PHE A 126 5.20 -0.30 9.89
CA PHE A 126 6.15 -0.20 8.79
C PHE A 126 6.68 -1.59 8.43
N CYS A 127 6.63 -1.97 7.16
CA CYS A 127 7.21 -3.22 6.67
C CYS A 127 8.44 -2.90 5.83
N ALA A 128 9.64 -2.94 6.42
CA ALA A 128 10.86 -2.94 5.62
C ALA A 128 10.98 -4.28 4.85
N PRO A 129 11.48 -4.29 3.61
CA PRO A 129 11.82 -5.52 2.93
C PRO A 129 12.86 -6.31 3.74
N GLY A 130 12.53 -7.55 4.14
CA GLY A 130 13.49 -8.49 4.76
C GLY A 130 13.34 -8.72 6.27
N GLU A 131 12.49 -7.99 6.97
CA GLU A 131 12.37 -8.06 8.43
C GLU A 131 11.08 -8.81 8.89
N PRO A 132 11.19 -9.87 9.71
CA PRO A 132 10.06 -10.65 10.20
C PRO A 132 9.42 -9.99 11.44
N GLN A 133 8.90 -8.77 11.32
CA GLN A 133 8.41 -7.99 12.46
C GLN A 133 7.01 -8.37 12.95
N PHE A 134 6.25 -9.17 12.19
CA PHE A 134 4.80 -9.29 12.40
C PHE A 134 4.33 -10.59 13.05
N PHE A 135 5.17 -11.61 13.13
CA PHE A 135 4.70 -12.94 13.51
C PHE A 135 4.73 -13.17 15.02
N SER A 136 3.76 -12.62 15.74
CA SER A 136 3.39 -13.20 17.04
C SER A 136 2.89 -14.62 16.84
N LEU A 137 3.04 -15.49 17.85
CA LEU A 137 2.48 -16.85 17.81
C LEU A 137 0.96 -16.82 17.59
N GLN A 138 0.28 -15.82 18.13
CA GLN A 138 -1.16 -15.62 17.96
C GLN A 138 -1.52 -15.29 16.49
N MET A 139 -0.75 -14.40 15.84
CA MET A 139 -0.96 -14.11 14.42
C MET A 139 -0.76 -15.34 13.56
N ARG A 140 0.30 -16.13 13.83
CA ARG A 140 0.53 -17.39 13.10
C ARG A 140 -0.64 -18.35 13.26
N ALA A 141 -1.09 -18.58 14.49
CA ALA A 141 -2.21 -19.47 14.77
C ALA A 141 -3.50 -19.03 14.05
N GLU A 142 -3.79 -17.73 14.05
CA GLU A 142 -4.96 -17.20 13.34
C GLU A 142 -4.84 -17.40 11.83
N ILE A 143 -3.70 -17.04 11.23
CA ILE A 143 -3.48 -17.23 9.78
C ILE A 143 -3.50 -18.72 9.41
N ASP A 144 -2.91 -19.59 10.23
CA ASP A 144 -2.91 -21.04 10.02
C ASP A 144 -4.34 -21.60 10.06
N SER A 145 -5.21 -21.05 10.92
CA SER A 145 -6.64 -21.42 10.95
C SER A 145 -7.38 -21.10 9.64
N GLN A 146 -6.89 -20.10 8.90
CA GLN A 146 -7.41 -19.69 7.60
C GLN A 146 -6.91 -20.57 6.44
N LEU A 147 -5.97 -21.49 6.68
CA LEU A 147 -5.43 -22.39 5.66
C LEU A 147 -6.29 -23.65 5.50
N ILE A 148 -6.27 -24.19 4.28
CA ILE A 148 -6.76 -25.54 3.95
C ILE A 148 -5.65 -26.57 4.22
N ARG A 149 -4.38 -26.16 4.15
CA ARG A 149 -3.19 -27.00 4.40
C ARG A 149 -2.19 -26.26 5.30
N PRO A 150 -2.24 -26.47 6.62
CA PRO A 150 -1.34 -25.82 7.57
C PRO A 150 -0.02 -26.60 7.69
N ASP A 151 0.93 -26.39 6.76
CA ASP A 151 2.24 -27.06 6.86
C ASP A 151 3.42 -26.45 6.05
N ARG A 152 3.37 -25.19 5.59
CA ARG A 152 4.43 -24.67 4.70
C ARG A 152 5.01 -23.31 5.08
N TRP A 153 6.35 -23.25 5.10
CA TRP A 153 7.18 -22.05 5.25
C TRP A 153 6.95 -20.98 4.17
N GLN A 154 6.36 -21.35 3.03
CA GLN A 154 5.99 -20.44 1.94
C GLN A 154 4.47 -20.41 1.78
N MET A 155 3.85 -19.36 2.33
CA MET A 155 2.41 -19.19 2.24
C MET A 155 1.99 -18.80 0.82
N LYS A 156 1.06 -19.58 0.26
CA LYS A 156 0.51 -19.35 -1.07
C LYS A 156 -0.96 -18.99 -1.02
N ALA A 157 -1.41 -18.14 -1.92
CA ALA A 157 -2.81 -17.72 -2.00
C ALA A 157 -3.74 -18.92 -2.27
N SER A 158 -3.28 -19.96 -2.98
CA SER A 158 -4.04 -21.21 -3.19
C SER A 158 -4.27 -22.03 -1.93
N TYR A 159 -3.48 -21.83 -0.86
CA TYR A 159 -3.63 -22.57 0.39
C TYR A 159 -4.65 -21.94 1.34
N LEU A 160 -5.07 -20.70 1.07
CA LEU A 160 -6.09 -20.00 1.84
C LEU A 160 -7.49 -20.55 1.53
N ARG A 161 -8.35 -20.59 2.56
CA ARG A 161 -9.79 -20.81 2.39
C ARG A 161 -10.41 -19.72 1.51
N SER A 162 -11.58 -20.00 0.97
CA SER A 162 -12.24 -19.17 -0.04
C SER A 162 -12.35 -17.68 0.35
N TYR A 163 -12.82 -17.38 1.57
CA TYR A 163 -12.96 -16.01 2.07
C TYR A 163 -11.61 -15.29 2.22
N PRO A 164 -10.64 -15.78 3.04
CA PRO A 164 -9.30 -15.20 3.14
C PRO A 164 -8.56 -15.07 1.80
N ARG A 165 -8.79 -16.00 0.85
CA ARG A 165 -8.19 -15.93 -0.48
C ARG A 165 -8.71 -14.74 -1.30
N VAL A 166 -10.00 -14.42 -1.20
CA VAL A 166 -10.57 -13.21 -1.83
C VAL A 166 -9.97 -11.96 -1.19
N TYR A 167 -9.91 -11.91 0.14
CA TYR A 167 -9.31 -10.78 0.85
C TYR A 167 -7.83 -10.58 0.48
N CYS A 168 -7.05 -11.66 0.44
CA CYS A 168 -5.65 -11.66 0.01
C CYS A 168 -5.48 -11.04 -1.39
N LYS A 169 -6.33 -11.43 -2.34
CA LYS A 169 -6.30 -10.85 -3.69
C LYS A 169 -6.61 -9.35 -3.68
N ILE A 170 -7.62 -8.93 -2.91
CA ILE A 170 -7.97 -7.51 -2.78
C ILE A 170 -6.79 -6.71 -2.19
N ILE A 171 -6.14 -7.23 -1.15
CA ILE A 171 -4.97 -6.61 -0.52
C ILE A 171 -3.83 -6.47 -1.53
N GLN A 172 -3.45 -7.56 -2.20
CA GLN A 172 -2.30 -7.57 -3.13
C GLN A 172 -2.53 -6.71 -4.37
N HIS A 173 -3.78 -6.52 -4.81
CA HIS A 173 -4.06 -5.65 -5.95
C HIS A 173 -4.21 -4.18 -5.53
N ASN A 174 -4.86 -3.89 -4.40
CA ASN A 174 -5.26 -2.51 -4.07
C ASN A 174 -4.40 -1.85 -2.99
N LEU A 175 -4.00 -2.58 -1.95
CA LEU A 175 -3.30 -2.00 -0.80
C LEU A 175 -1.78 -2.12 -0.95
N ILE A 176 -1.32 -3.25 -1.47
CA ILE A 176 0.11 -3.54 -1.69
C ILE A 176 0.28 -3.99 -3.15
N PRO A 177 0.03 -3.11 -4.13
CA PRO A 177 0.14 -3.46 -5.54
C PRO A 177 1.54 -3.98 -5.86
N GLN A 178 1.62 -5.23 -6.29
CA GLN A 178 2.87 -5.88 -6.68
C GLN A 178 2.87 -6.21 -8.17
N SER A 179 4.04 -6.09 -8.79
CA SER A 179 4.30 -6.61 -10.13
C SER A 179 4.59 -8.11 -10.06
N GLY A 180 4.02 -8.91 -10.96
CA GLY A 180 4.33 -10.34 -11.09
C GLY A 180 3.28 -11.29 -10.50
N HIS A 181 3.75 -12.44 -9.96
CA HIS A 181 2.87 -13.53 -9.54
C HIS A 181 2.24 -13.31 -8.15
N TYR A 182 0.91 -13.24 -8.12
CA TYR A 182 0.09 -13.08 -6.91
C TYR A 182 -0.02 -14.33 -6.04
N GLU A 183 0.63 -15.42 -6.43
CA GLU A 183 0.53 -16.69 -5.72
C GLU A 183 1.28 -16.67 -4.38
N ARG A 184 2.36 -15.90 -4.27
CA ARG A 184 3.12 -15.76 -3.02
C ARG A 184 2.45 -14.71 -2.12
N VAL A 185 2.17 -15.07 -0.87
CA VAL A 185 1.60 -14.13 0.10
C VAL A 185 2.72 -13.53 0.95
N SER A 186 2.98 -12.24 0.78
CA SER A 186 4.02 -11.53 1.55
C SER A 186 3.70 -11.48 3.04
N GLN A 187 4.71 -11.22 3.87
CA GLN A 187 4.49 -11.08 5.32
C GLN A 187 3.56 -9.91 5.65
N LEU A 188 3.67 -8.80 4.92
CA LEU A 188 2.73 -7.67 5.06
C LEU A 188 1.30 -8.06 4.66
N THR A 189 1.14 -8.85 3.60
CA THR A 189 -0.19 -9.36 3.20
C THR A 189 -0.76 -10.29 4.27
N GLN A 190 0.07 -11.16 4.87
CA GLN A 190 -0.32 -12.00 5.99
C GLN A 190 -0.78 -11.16 7.19
N TYR A 191 -0.04 -10.10 7.51
CA TYR A 191 -0.39 -9.19 8.61
C TYR A 191 -1.72 -8.48 8.36
N LEU A 192 -1.93 -7.91 7.17
CA LEU A 192 -3.20 -7.27 6.84
C LEU A 192 -4.37 -8.26 6.83
N LEU A 193 -4.15 -9.49 6.36
CA LEU A 193 -5.15 -10.53 6.39
C LEU A 193 -5.53 -10.89 7.84
N TYR A 194 -4.54 -11.02 8.73
CA TYR A 194 -4.75 -11.22 10.16
C TYR A 194 -5.59 -10.09 10.77
N CYS A 195 -5.23 -8.84 10.47
CA CYS A 195 -5.94 -7.67 10.98
C CYS A 195 -7.39 -7.62 10.51
N ILE A 196 -7.69 -7.98 9.26
CA ILE A 196 -9.07 -8.10 8.77
C ILE A 196 -9.82 -9.21 9.52
N CYS A 197 -9.23 -10.40 9.66
CA CYS A 197 -9.85 -11.53 10.35
C CYS A 197 -10.15 -11.23 11.83
N THR A 198 -9.27 -10.47 12.48
CA THR A 198 -9.35 -10.15 13.93
C THR A 198 -9.87 -8.74 14.22
N ARG A 199 -10.28 -7.99 13.19
CA ARG A 199 -10.76 -6.59 13.28
C ARG A 199 -9.80 -5.67 14.04
N GLN A 200 -8.50 -5.85 13.83
CA GLN A 200 -7.50 -4.98 14.44
C GLN A 200 -7.29 -3.75 13.55
N PRO A 201 -7.42 -2.53 14.06
CA PRO A 201 -7.24 -1.33 13.25
C PRO A 201 -5.79 -1.27 12.72
N VAL A 202 -5.61 -0.73 11.51
CA VAL A 202 -4.27 -0.45 10.94
C VAL A 202 -4.31 0.89 10.23
N CYS A 203 -3.29 1.70 10.46
CA CYS A 203 -3.11 2.97 9.79
C CYS A 203 -2.55 2.75 8.37
N LEU A 204 -3.43 2.62 7.37
CA LEU A 204 -3.04 2.37 5.97
C LEU A 204 -2.08 3.41 5.35
N PRO A 205 -2.15 4.71 5.67
CA PRO A 205 -1.16 5.69 5.20
C PRO A 205 0.29 5.26 5.47
N TYR A 206 0.55 4.58 6.61
CA TYR A 206 1.86 4.07 6.99
C TYR A 206 2.32 2.85 6.18
N ILE A 207 1.47 2.31 5.34
CA ILE A 207 1.81 1.29 4.34
C ILE A 207 1.95 1.92 2.96
N ILE A 208 1.04 2.84 2.62
CA ILE A 208 0.96 3.48 1.30
C ILE A 208 2.17 4.38 1.04
N MET A 209 2.48 5.35 1.92
CA MET A 209 3.59 6.28 1.68
C MET A 209 4.94 5.58 1.59
N PRO A 210 5.32 4.65 2.50
CA PRO A 210 6.57 3.91 2.34
C PRO A 210 6.64 3.10 1.05
N THR A 211 5.52 2.59 0.57
CA THR A 211 5.48 1.87 -0.71
C THR A 211 5.70 2.83 -1.89
N MET A 212 5.15 4.05 -1.84
CA MET A 212 5.46 5.10 -2.82
C MET A 212 6.95 5.48 -2.78
N ILE A 213 7.50 5.70 -1.59
CA ILE A 213 8.90 6.09 -1.41
C ILE A 213 9.85 4.96 -1.83
N SER A 214 9.53 3.71 -1.51
CA SER A 214 10.32 2.56 -1.95
C SER A 214 10.37 2.43 -3.48
N ALA A 215 9.34 2.91 -4.18
CA ALA A 215 9.31 2.91 -5.64
C ALA A 215 10.29 3.92 -6.27
N THR A 216 10.82 4.86 -5.48
CA THR A 216 11.83 5.82 -5.95
C THR A 216 13.27 5.31 -5.81
N LEU A 217 13.47 4.23 -5.05
CA LEU A 217 14.80 3.68 -4.79
C LEU A 217 15.43 3.11 -6.08
N PRO A 218 16.74 3.28 -6.30
CA PRO A 218 17.43 2.75 -7.48
C PRO A 218 17.29 1.23 -7.66
N THR A 219 17.09 0.51 -6.57
CA THR A 219 16.89 -0.95 -6.54
C THR A 219 15.48 -1.38 -6.95
N TYR A 220 14.53 -0.45 -7.11
CA TYR A 220 13.14 -0.77 -7.43
C TYR A 220 12.96 -1.09 -8.91
N THR A 221 12.69 -2.36 -9.20
CA THR A 221 12.51 -2.88 -10.57
C THR A 221 11.05 -3.05 -10.98
N GLY A 222 10.09 -2.81 -10.07
CA GLY A 222 8.66 -2.97 -10.31
C GLY A 222 8.02 -1.85 -11.13
N ASN A 223 6.75 -2.07 -11.47
CA ASN A 223 5.83 -1.05 -12.00
C ASN A 223 5.46 -0.06 -10.89
N LEU A 224 5.19 1.20 -11.25
CA LEU A 224 4.86 2.25 -10.29
C LEU A 224 3.59 1.89 -9.51
N PRO A 225 3.62 1.85 -8.16
CA PRO A 225 2.44 1.48 -7.40
C PRO A 225 1.42 2.62 -7.38
N TYR A 226 0.17 2.26 -7.09
CA TYR A 226 -0.92 3.20 -6.76
C TYR A 226 -1.37 4.13 -7.90
N GLY A 227 -1.29 3.72 -9.16
CA GLY A 227 -1.61 4.60 -10.30
C GLY A 227 -2.97 5.31 -10.20
N ARG A 228 -4.05 4.59 -9.85
CA ARG A 228 -5.39 5.16 -9.67
C ARG A 228 -5.48 6.07 -8.45
N MET A 229 -4.89 5.64 -7.34
CA MET A 229 -4.87 6.39 -6.08
C MET A 229 -4.12 7.70 -6.26
N ILE A 230 -2.94 7.68 -6.87
CA ILE A 230 -2.15 8.87 -7.18
C ILE A 230 -2.94 9.79 -8.10
N THR A 231 -3.56 9.28 -9.18
CA THR A 231 -4.42 10.10 -10.05
C THR A 231 -5.51 10.80 -9.23
N THR A 232 -6.15 10.09 -8.30
CA THR A 232 -7.16 10.66 -7.40
C THR A 232 -6.60 11.72 -6.46
N LEU A 233 -5.41 11.48 -5.88
CA LEU A 233 -4.72 12.44 -5.02
C LEU A 233 -4.38 13.72 -5.78
N LEU A 234 -3.83 13.60 -6.99
CA LEU A 234 -3.48 14.73 -7.84
C LEU A 234 -4.73 15.59 -8.13
N THR A 235 -5.84 14.98 -8.51
CA THR A 235 -7.10 15.71 -8.75
C THR A 235 -7.60 16.43 -7.50
N ARG A 236 -7.57 15.76 -6.33
CA ARG A 236 -7.98 16.39 -5.06
C ARG A 236 -7.06 17.53 -4.62
N LEU A 237 -5.81 17.50 -5.07
CA LEU A 237 -4.81 18.54 -4.82
C LEU A 237 -4.80 19.63 -5.92
N GLY A 238 -5.76 19.63 -6.84
CA GLY A 238 -5.93 20.70 -7.83
C GLY A 238 -5.16 20.51 -9.13
N VAL A 239 -4.60 19.32 -9.38
CA VAL A 239 -3.98 18.98 -10.68
C VAL A 239 -5.06 18.64 -11.70
N ASP A 240 -5.04 19.34 -12.83
CA ASP A 240 -5.98 19.13 -13.92
C ASP A 240 -5.63 17.88 -14.75
N LEU A 241 -6.63 17.04 -15.02
CA LEU A 241 -6.51 15.83 -15.85
C LEU A 241 -6.86 16.05 -17.33
N LEU A 242 -7.28 17.25 -17.74
CA LEU A 242 -7.60 17.53 -19.14
C LEU A 242 -6.41 17.23 -20.07
N ASP A 243 -6.71 16.71 -21.25
CA ASP A 243 -5.77 16.28 -22.32
C ASP A 243 -4.90 15.05 -22.03
N GLU A 244 -5.10 14.38 -20.90
CA GLU A 244 -4.29 13.22 -20.53
C GLU A 244 -4.80 11.89 -21.11
N LYS A 245 -3.86 10.98 -21.43
CA LYS A 245 -4.20 9.61 -21.84
C LYS A 245 -4.60 8.77 -20.63
N ILE A 246 -5.89 8.54 -20.50
CA ILE A 246 -6.47 7.74 -19.43
C ILE A 246 -6.36 6.25 -19.77
N GLN A 247 -5.74 5.46 -18.86
CA GLN A 247 -5.77 4.00 -18.95
C GLN A 247 -6.96 3.44 -18.17
N GLU A 248 -8.05 3.13 -18.88
CA GLU A 248 -9.10 2.26 -18.38
C GLU A 248 -8.73 0.81 -18.67
N LYS A 249 -8.14 0.14 -17.68
CA LYS A 249 -8.08 -1.31 -17.68
C LYS A 249 -9.44 -1.85 -17.24
N SER A 250 -10.39 -1.93 -18.17
CA SER A 250 -11.56 -2.81 -18.05
C SER A 250 -11.07 -4.24 -18.28
N PHE A 251 -11.03 -5.06 -17.24
CA PHE A 251 -10.78 -6.49 -17.39
C PHE A 251 -11.95 -7.26 -16.81
N SER A 252 -12.60 -8.01 -17.70
CA SER A 252 -13.54 -9.11 -17.45
C SER A 252 -12.98 -10.16 -16.51
#